data_AF-A0A535UT24-F1
#
_entry.id   AF-A0A535UT24-F1
#
_cell.length_a   1.000
_cell.length_b   1.000
_cell.length_c   1.000
_cell.angle_alpha   90.00
_cell.angle_beta   90.00
_cell.angle_gamma   90.00
#
_symmetry.space_group_name_H-M   'P 1'
#
loop_
_entity.id
_entity.type
_entity.pdbx_description
1 polymer ?
#
loop_
_entity_poly.entity_id
_entity_poly.type
_entity_poly.pdbx_seq_one_letter_code
_entity_poly.pdbx_strand_id
1 'polypeptide(L)'
;MSQLSLLAVRGLAGGALVVLFAVAGELLRPKSFGGIFATAPSVALASLVVTALAKSETAVWASALGMVVGAVALVAACVVGIDAVKRFGALRGAAASLLVWLVAATGLYAMALR
;
A
#
# COMPACT_ATOMS: atom_id res chain seq x y z
N MET A 1 -7.21 -14.93 -20.48
CA MET A 1 -6.16 -13.89 -20.53
C MET A 1 -4.83 -14.53 -20.16
N SER A 2 -3.72 -14.20 -20.83
CA SER A 2 -2.40 -14.70 -20.42
C SER A 2 -1.96 -14.02 -19.12
N GLN A 3 -1.13 -14.68 -18.31
CA GLN A 3 -0.62 -14.09 -17.05
C GLN A 3 0.09 -12.76 -17.29
N LEU A 4 0.81 -12.67 -18.41
CA LEU A 4 1.50 -11.45 -18.84
C LEU A 4 0.52 -10.30 -19.09
N SER A 5 -0.62 -10.56 -19.74
CA SER A 5 -1.60 -9.52 -20.02
C SER A 5 -2.30 -9.04 -18.75
N LEU A 6 -2.52 -9.92 -17.77
CA LEU A 6 -3.08 -9.54 -16.47
C LEU A 6 -2.14 -8.62 -15.67
N LEU A 7 -0.84 -8.94 -15.65
CA LEU A 7 0.18 -8.12 -15.00
C LEU A 7 0.32 -6.75 -15.69
N ALA A 8 0.33 -6.73 -17.02
CA ALA A 8 0.36 -5.51 -17.80
C ALA A 8 -0.84 -4.60 -17.47
N VAL A 9 -2.06 -5.15 -17.42
CA VAL A 9 -3.27 -4.39 -17.08
C VAL A 9 -3.18 -3.83 -15.66
N ARG A 10 -2.72 -4.60 -14.67
CA ARG A 10 -2.53 -4.11 -13.29
C ARG A 10 -1.51 -2.97 -13.23
N GLY A 11 -0.38 -3.11 -13.93
CA GLY A 11 0.66 -2.09 -13.99
C GLY A 11 0.16 -0.79 -14.64
N LEU A 12 -0.51 -0.90 -15.79
CA LEU A 12 -1.07 0.26 -16.49
C LEU A 12 -2.17 0.95 -15.69
N ALA A 13 -3.11 0.19 -15.11
CA ALA A 13 -4.15 0.75 -14.25
C ALA A 13 -3.57 1.41 -13.00
N GLY A 14 -2.59 0.77 -12.36
CA GLY A 14 -1.89 1.33 -11.21
C GLY A 14 -1.16 2.63 -11.56
N GLY A 15 -0.41 2.64 -12.66
CA GLY A 15 0.29 3.83 -13.15
C GLY A 15 -0.65 4.97 -13.52
N ALA A 16 -1.76 4.67 -14.20
CA ALA A 16 -2.78 5.66 -14.53
C ALA A 16 -3.38 6.29 -13.26
N LEU A 17 -3.67 5.50 -12.23
CA LEU A 17 -4.14 6.01 -10.94
C LEU A 17 -3.07 6.85 -10.23
N VAL A 18 -1.79 6.48 -10.28
CA VAL A 18 -0.69 7.30 -9.74
C VAL A 18 -0.67 8.68 -10.40
N VAL A 19 -0.76 8.75 -11.73
CA VAL A 19 -0.80 10.02 -12.46
C VAL A 19 -2.06 10.81 -12.08
N LEU A 20 -3.22 10.16 -12.01
CA LEU A 20 -4.48 10.80 -11.62
C LEU A 20 -4.40 11.44 -10.24
N PHE A 21 -3.88 10.72 -9.23
CA PHE A 21 -3.73 11.25 -7.88
C PHE A 21 -2.67 12.35 -7.80
N ALA A 22 -1.58 12.25 -8.55
CA ALA A 22 -0.58 13.31 -8.63
C ALA A 22 -1.19 14.61 -9.20
N VAL A 23 -1.94 14.52 -10.30
CA VAL A 23 -2.65 15.66 -10.89
C VAL A 23 -3.68 16.22 -9.90
N ALA A 24 -4.48 15.37 -9.25
CA ALA A 24 -5.44 15.80 -8.24
C ALA A 24 -4.76 16.53 -7.07
N GLY A 25 -3.63 16.01 -6.57
CA GLY A 25 -2.85 16.64 -5.50
C GLY A 25 -2.22 17.97 -5.88
N GLU A 26 -1.93 18.19 -7.17
CA GLU A 26 -1.41 19.46 -7.69
C GLU A 26 -2.51 20.52 -7.85
N LEU A 27 -3.69 20.12 -8.34
CA LEU A 27 -4.82 21.02 -8.61
C LEU A 27 -5.60 21.41 -7.35
N LEU A 28 -5.73 20.50 -6.38
CA LEU A 28 -6.55 20.74 -5.20
C LEU A 28 -5.79 21.61 -4.18
N ARG A 29 -6.50 22.61 -3.61
CA ARG A 29 -6.04 23.39 -2.47
C ARG A 29 -6.69 22.86 -1.20
N PRO A 30 -5.98 22.80 -0.05
CA PRO A 30 -4.59 23.23 0.20
C PRO A 30 -3.50 22.33 -0.40
N LYS A 31 -2.31 22.89 -0.64
CA LYS A 31 -1.13 22.17 -1.19
C LYS A 31 -0.65 21.00 -0.32
N SER A 32 -1.08 20.92 0.95
CA SER A 32 -0.85 19.77 1.82
C SER A 32 -1.50 18.48 1.30
N PHE A 33 -2.54 18.59 0.47
CA PHE A 33 -3.16 17.43 -0.17
C PHE A 33 -2.24 16.69 -1.13
N GLY A 34 -1.25 17.37 -1.73
CA GLY A 34 -0.24 16.71 -2.55
C GLY A 34 0.49 15.58 -1.81
N GLY A 35 0.80 15.78 -0.52
CA GLY A 35 1.40 14.74 0.31
C GLY A 35 0.48 13.56 0.60
N ILE A 36 -0.82 13.81 0.80
CA ILE A 36 -1.84 12.77 1.06
C ILE A 36 -2.11 11.95 -0.22
N PHE A 37 -2.19 12.61 -1.38
CA PHE A 37 -2.38 11.93 -2.65
C PHE A 37 -1.13 11.20 -3.14
N ALA A 38 0.07 11.68 -2.79
CA ALA A 38 1.32 10.96 -3.06
C ALA A 38 1.41 9.61 -2.34
N THR A 39 0.72 9.46 -1.21
CA THR A 39 0.65 8.19 -0.46
C THR A 39 -0.59 7.36 -0.80
N ALA A 40 -1.38 7.76 -1.81
CA ALA A 40 -2.57 7.03 -2.21
C ALA A 40 -2.21 5.57 -2.62
N PRO A 41 -2.99 4.57 -2.18
CA PRO A 41 -2.70 3.16 -2.44
C PRO A 41 -3.12 2.74 -3.87
N SER A 42 -2.70 3.49 -4.89
CA SER A 42 -3.11 3.36 -6.30
C SER A 42 -2.92 1.96 -6.86
N VAL A 43 -1.75 1.35 -6.59
CA VAL A 43 -1.42 0.00 -7.07
C VAL A 43 -2.31 -1.05 -6.42
N ALA A 44 -2.62 -0.89 -5.13
CA ALA A 44 -3.52 -1.78 -4.41
C ALA A 44 -4.95 -1.65 -4.96
N LEU A 45 -5.45 -0.42 -5.14
CA LEU A 45 -6.79 -0.16 -5.72
C LEU A 45 -6.91 -0.75 -7.13
N ALA A 46 -5.95 -0.46 -8.02
CA ALA A 46 -5.94 -1.02 -9.37
C ALA A 46 -5.91 -2.56 -9.35
N SER A 47 -5.05 -3.15 -8.50
CA SER A 47 -4.94 -4.61 -8.38
C SER A 47 -6.22 -5.24 -7.85
N LEU A 48 -6.91 -4.60 -6.90
CA LEU A 48 -8.16 -5.08 -6.34
C LEU A 48 -9.29 -5.03 -7.38
N VAL A 49 -9.41 -3.93 -8.13
CA VAL A 49 -10.37 -3.80 -9.24
C VAL A 49 -10.14 -4.87 -10.30
N VAL A 50 -8.89 -5.05 -10.75
CA VAL A 50 -8.57 -6.11 -11.71
C VAL A 50 -8.88 -7.49 -11.15
N THR A 51 -8.66 -7.72 -9.86
CA THR A 51 -9.00 -9.00 -9.21
C THR A 51 -10.51 -9.22 -9.15
N ALA A 52 -11.28 -8.18 -8.85
CA ALA A 52 -12.74 -8.24 -8.85
C ALA A 52 -13.34 -8.55 -10.22
N LEU A 53 -12.71 -8.07 -11.29
CA LEU A 53 -13.16 -8.32 -12.66
C LEU A 53 -12.68 -9.67 -13.24
N ALA A 54 -11.53 -10.18 -12.78
CA ALA A 54 -10.87 -11.32 -13.42
C ALA A 54 -10.82 -12.60 -12.58
N LYS A 55 -11.16 -12.55 -11.28
CA LYS A 55 -11.09 -13.70 -10.36
C LYS A 55 -12.39 -13.87 -9.54
N SER A 56 -12.46 -14.94 -8.76
CA SER A 56 -13.59 -15.26 -7.90
C SER A 56 -13.72 -14.31 -6.71
N GLU A 57 -14.92 -14.25 -6.13
CA GLU A 57 -15.23 -13.45 -4.94
C GLU A 57 -14.28 -13.77 -3.77
N THR A 58 -13.96 -15.06 -3.56
CA THR A 58 -13.00 -15.51 -2.54
C THR A 58 -11.61 -14.91 -2.71
N ALA A 59 -11.15 -14.73 -3.95
CA ALA A 59 -9.86 -14.12 -4.24
C ALA A 59 -9.87 -12.61 -3.97
N VAL A 60 -11.00 -11.94 -4.17
CA VAL A 60 -11.20 -10.52 -3.86
C VAL A 60 -11.16 -10.31 -2.35
N TRP A 61 -11.93 -11.10 -1.59
CA TRP A 61 -11.96 -11.04 -0.14
C TRP A 61 -10.59 -11.28 0.48
N ALA A 62 -9.87 -12.32 0.05
CA ALA A 62 -8.53 -12.61 0.54
C ALA A 62 -7.55 -11.46 0.24
N SER A 63 -7.64 -10.88 -0.97
CA SER A 63 -6.79 -9.76 -1.37
C SER A 63 -7.09 -8.49 -0.56
N ALA A 64 -8.38 -8.18 -0.34
CA ALA A 64 -8.81 -7.03 0.44
C ALA A 64 -8.37 -7.13 1.91
N LEU A 65 -8.56 -8.29 2.54
CA LEU A 65 -8.12 -8.51 3.92
C LEU A 65 -6.59 -8.40 4.05
N GLY A 66 -5.85 -8.97 3.10
CA GLY A 66 -4.39 -8.83 3.06
C GLY A 66 -3.94 -7.37 2.96
N MET A 67 -4.63 -6.55 2.15
CA MET A 67 -4.37 -5.10 2.07
C MET A 67 -4.64 -4.38 3.39
N VAL A 68 -5.74 -4.71 4.08
CA VAL A 68 -6.07 -4.12 5.40
C VAL A 68 -5.03 -4.47 6.45
N VAL A 69 -4.62 -5.74 6.52
CA VAL A 69 -3.58 -6.19 7.45
C VAL A 69 -2.25 -5.49 7.18
N GLY A 70 -1.86 -5.38 5.90
CA GLY A 70 -0.67 -4.63 5.51
C GLY A 70 -0.73 -3.14 5.88
N ALA A 71 -1.90 -2.52 5.79
CA ALA A 71 -2.12 -1.12 6.18
C ALA A 71 -1.98 -0.93 7.70
N VAL A 72 -2.54 -1.84 8.51
CA VAL A 72 -2.38 -1.79 9.97
C VAL A 72 -0.90 -1.93 10.37
N ALA A 73 -0.18 -2.86 9.74
CA ALA A 73 1.26 -3.01 9.95
C ALA A 73 2.04 -1.75 9.56
N LEU A 74 1.64 -1.07 8.48
CA LEU A 74 2.28 0.17 8.02
C LEU A 74 2.08 1.32 9.02
N VAL A 75 0.90 1.44 9.63
CA VAL A 75 0.64 2.42 10.69
C VAL A 75 1.58 2.18 11.87
N ALA A 76 1.74 0.94 12.31
CA ALA A 76 2.67 0.60 13.39
C ALA A 76 4.12 0.98 13.05
N ALA A 77 4.55 0.70 11.81
CA ALA A 77 5.87 1.07 11.32
C ALA A 77 6.09 2.59 11.27
N CYS A 78 5.08 3.37 10.87
CA CYS A 78 5.14 4.82 10.87
C CYS A 78 5.29 5.38 12.29
N VAL A 79 4.51 4.89 13.25
CA VAL A 79 4.58 5.32 14.67
C VAL A 79 5.97 5.07 15.23
N VAL A 80 6.51 3.86 15.05
CA VAL A 80 7.88 3.52 15.51
C VAL A 80 8.94 4.36 14.78
N GLY A 81 8.74 4.61 13.49
CA GLY A 81 9.66 5.41 12.68
C GLY A 81 9.84 6.84 13.16
N ILE A 82 8.79 7.48 13.67
CA ILE A 82 8.85 8.86 14.18
C ILE A 82 9.90 8.97 15.30
N ASP A 83 9.90 8.03 16.24
CA ASP A 83 10.85 8.03 17.36
C ASP A 83 12.21 7.46 16.96
N ALA A 84 12.23 6.40 16.15
CA ALA A 84 13.46 5.72 15.76
C ALA A 84 14.36 6.62 14.90
N VAL A 85 13.79 7.40 13.97
CA VAL A 85 14.56 8.34 13.14
C VAL A 85 15.15 9.48 13.99
N LYS A 86 14.39 9.99 14.97
CA LYS A 86 14.87 11.04 15.89
C LYS A 86 16.03 10.55 16.77
N ARG A 87 15.98 9.30 17.22
CA ARG A 87 16.97 8.74 18.17
C ARG A 87 18.22 8.16 17.51
N PHE A 88 18.07 7.48 16.38
CA PHE A 88 19.13 6.67 15.77
C PHE A 88 19.58 7.19 14.40
N GLY A 89 19.00 8.28 13.92
CA GLY A 89 19.24 8.84 12.59
C GLY A 89 18.42 8.17 11.49
N ALA A 90 18.39 8.79 10.31
CA ALA A 90 17.49 8.41 9.22
C ALA A 90 17.63 6.96 8.74
N LEU A 91 18.87 6.48 8.52
CA LEU A 91 19.11 5.13 7.99
C LEU A 91 18.68 4.04 8.97
N ARG A 92 19.12 4.14 10.24
CA ARG A 92 18.79 3.13 11.27
C ARG A 92 17.32 3.20 11.66
N GLY A 93 16.75 4.40 11.73
CA GLY A 93 15.32 4.59 11.95
C GLY A 93 14.48 3.96 10.85
N ALA A 94 14.81 4.18 9.57
CA ALA A 94 14.11 3.57 8.45
C ALA A 94 14.23 2.04 8.45
N ALA A 95 15.42 1.50 8.75
CA ALA A 95 15.61 0.05 8.88
C ALA A 95 14.76 -0.54 10.01
N ALA A 96 14.69 0.13 11.17
CA ALA A 96 13.84 -0.29 12.27
C ALA A 96 12.36 -0.28 11.89
N SER A 97 11.87 0.78 11.23
CA SER A 97 10.48 0.85 10.74
C SER A 97 10.15 -0.27 9.76
N LEU A 98 11.08 -0.58 8.84
CA LEU A 98 10.91 -1.69 7.90
C LEU A 98 10.82 -3.04 8.62
N LEU A 99 11.66 -3.27 9.64
CA LEU A 99 11.60 -4.48 10.46
C LEU A 99 10.29 -4.58 11.23
N VAL A 100 9.83 -3.49 11.85
CA VAL A 100 8.53 -3.45 12.54
C VAL A 100 7.40 -3.75 11.57
N TRP A 101 7.41 -3.15 10.38
CA TRP A 101 6.42 -3.43 9.35
C TRP A 101 6.38 -4.92 8.98
N LEU A 102 7.54 -5.53 8.70
CA LEU A 102 7.65 -6.95 8.34
C LEU A 102 7.15 -7.86 9.45
N VAL A 103 7.58 -7.61 10.69
CA VAL A 103 7.17 -8.41 11.85
C VAL A 103 5.66 -8.27 12.11
N ALA A 104 5.13 -7.05 12.07
CA ALA A 104 3.69 -6.82 12.28
C ALA A 104 2.86 -7.43 11.14
N ALA A 105 3.26 -7.24 9.88
CA ALA A 105 2.54 -7.78 8.73
C ALA A 105 2.53 -9.31 8.74
N THR A 106 3.69 -9.94 8.97
CA THR A 106 3.79 -11.41 9.02
C THR A 106 3.09 -12.00 10.24
N GLY A 107 3.20 -11.35 11.41
CA GLY A 107 2.51 -11.77 12.64
C GLY A 107 0.98 -11.67 12.52
N LEU A 108 0.47 -10.54 12.01
CA LEU A 108 -0.96 -10.36 11.79
C LEU A 108 -1.49 -11.29 10.71
N TYR A 109 -0.75 -11.49 9.61
CA TYR A 109 -1.12 -12.47 8.58
C TYR A 109 -1.19 -13.89 9.16
N ALA A 110 -0.21 -14.29 9.96
CA ALA A 110 -0.17 -15.60 10.60
C ALA A 110 -1.32 -15.83 11.60
N MET A 111 -1.86 -14.77 12.21
CA MET A 111 -2.90 -14.87 13.22
C MET A 111 -4.32 -14.71 12.66
N ALA A 112 -4.50 -13.90 11.61
CA ALA A 112 -5.81 -13.50 11.09
C ALA A 112 -6.16 -14.10 9.72
N LEU A 113 -5.17 -14.58 8.94
CA LEU A 113 -5.33 -14.99 7.54
C LEU A 113 -4.78 -16.40 7.23
N ARG A 114 -4.29 -17.11 8.26
CA ARG A 114 -4.00 -18.55 8.17
C ARG A 114 -5.25 -19.37 8.42
#